data_AF-A0A3N1D8X8-F1
#
_entry.id   AF-A0A3N1D8X8-F1
#
_cell.length_a   1.000
_cell.length_b   1.000
_cell.length_c   1.000
_cell.angle_alpha   90.00
_cell.angle_beta   90.00
_cell.angle_gamma   90.00
#
_symmetry.space_group_name_H-M   'P 1'
#
loop_
_entity.id
_entity.type
_entity.pdbx_description
1 polymer ?
#
loop_
_entity_poly.entity_id
_entity_poly.type
_entity_poly.pdbx_seq_one_letter_code
_entity_poly.pdbx_strand_id
1 'polypeptide(L)'
;MLLAGCGAGEAAQTMPPLTPEPELPLFASDPAASPQTEPAADGGKARKALQRVLRGAGAGRTKVCAQVAPAFARARLGGTCAAWIASLTPEDGARLRAVKVGPPAPGTRADTWIFQAADLGWPLGAPASPAADRYVMRLKGARWTLTG
;
A
#
# COMPACT_ATOMS: atom_id res chain seq x y z
N MET A 1 26.12 28.32 -67.20
CA MET A 1 24.84 28.16 -66.47
C MET A 1 25.01 28.93 -65.15
N LEU A 2 24.51 30.17 -65.02
CA LEU A 2 23.12 30.57 -64.64
C LEU A 2 22.69 29.92 -63.31
N LEU A 3 22.17 30.58 -62.28
CA LEU A 3 22.19 31.94 -61.71
C LEU A 3 21.46 31.79 -60.34
N ALA A 4 21.70 32.72 -59.41
CA ALA A 4 21.19 32.76 -58.03
C ALA A 4 19.65 32.75 -57.90
N GLY A 5 19.15 32.45 -56.69
CA GLY A 5 17.76 32.73 -56.33
C GLY A 5 17.38 32.32 -54.91
N CYS A 6 17.27 33.30 -54.02
CA CYS A 6 16.64 33.23 -52.70
C CYS A 6 15.33 34.03 -52.76
N GLY A 7 14.24 33.55 -52.14
CA GLY A 7 13.11 34.40 -51.72
C GLY A 7 11.68 33.97 -52.10
N ALA A 8 10.89 33.75 -51.03
CA ALA A 8 9.59 34.39 -50.71
C ALA A 8 8.26 34.01 -51.39
N GLY A 9 7.21 33.95 -50.53
CA GLY A 9 5.81 34.34 -50.80
C GLY A 9 4.84 33.19 -51.07
N GLU A 10 3.93 32.75 -50.17
CA GLU A 10 2.74 33.40 -49.58
C GLU A 10 1.43 33.03 -50.32
N ALA A 11 0.45 32.49 -49.60
CA ALA A 11 -0.95 32.44 -50.02
C ALA A 11 -1.86 32.37 -48.79
N ALA A 12 -2.62 33.44 -48.60
CA ALA A 12 -3.69 33.58 -47.62
C ALA A 12 -4.93 32.74 -48.00
N GLN A 13 -5.61 32.14 -47.03
CA GLN A 13 -7.02 31.75 -47.18
C GLN A 13 -7.72 31.58 -45.82
N THR A 14 -8.46 32.62 -45.42
CA THR A 14 -9.91 32.62 -45.14
C THR A 14 -10.53 31.65 -44.09
N MET A 15 -11.20 32.30 -43.12
CA MET A 15 -12.23 31.89 -42.15
C MET A 15 -11.80 31.38 -40.76
N PRO A 16 -12.26 32.03 -39.67
CA PRO A 16 -12.34 31.41 -38.35
C PRO A 16 -13.68 30.66 -38.21
N PRO A 17 -13.69 29.41 -37.73
CA PRO A 17 -14.89 28.85 -37.14
C PRO A 17 -14.72 28.56 -35.63
N LEU A 18 -15.65 29.16 -34.90
CA LEU A 18 -16.35 28.64 -33.72
C LEU A 18 -15.51 28.37 -32.46
N THR A 19 -15.56 29.34 -31.56
CA THR A 19 -15.58 29.13 -30.10
C THR A 19 -16.31 27.82 -29.76
N PRO A 20 -15.67 26.83 -29.12
CA PRO A 20 -16.44 25.83 -28.42
C PRO A 20 -17.10 26.55 -27.23
N GLU A 21 -18.44 26.68 -27.28
CA GLU A 21 -19.21 26.92 -26.07
C GLU A 21 -18.83 25.82 -25.06
N PRO A 22 -18.51 26.17 -23.79
CA PRO A 22 -18.43 25.15 -22.77
C PRO A 22 -19.85 24.63 -22.54
N GLU A 23 -20.13 23.46 -23.08
CA GLU A 23 -21.28 22.67 -22.67
C GLU A 23 -21.12 22.46 -21.16
N LEU A 24 -21.95 23.13 -20.36
CA LEU A 24 -22.14 22.82 -18.96
C LEU A 24 -22.82 21.43 -18.91
N PRO A 25 -22.17 20.37 -18.43
CA PRO A 25 -22.94 19.25 -17.92
C PRO A 25 -23.63 19.75 -16.66
N LEU A 26 -24.94 19.95 -16.80
CA LEU A 26 -25.94 19.87 -15.76
C LEU A 26 -25.71 18.58 -14.95
N PHE A 27 -24.82 18.65 -13.96
CA PHE A 27 -24.83 17.69 -12.87
C PHE A 27 -26.04 18.03 -12.00
N ALA A 28 -27.18 17.47 -12.42
CA ALA A 28 -28.30 17.23 -11.56
C ALA A 28 -27.77 16.47 -10.34
N SER A 29 -27.78 17.16 -9.21
CA SER A 29 -27.60 16.57 -7.90
C SER A 29 -28.58 15.43 -7.72
N ASP A 30 -28.08 14.21 -7.55
CA ASP A 30 -28.74 13.22 -6.70
C ASP A 30 -27.83 12.97 -5.48
N PRO A 31 -28.21 13.47 -4.29
CA PRO A 31 -27.51 13.24 -3.05
C PRO A 31 -28.05 11.97 -2.38
N ALA A 32 -27.53 10.81 -2.76
CA ALA A 32 -27.82 9.55 -2.07
C ALA A 32 -26.54 8.74 -1.82
N ALA A 33 -25.96 8.96 -0.64
CA ALA A 33 -25.16 8.05 0.19
C ALA A 33 -24.14 7.14 -0.52
N SER A 34 -22.82 7.37 -0.38
CA SER A 34 -22.16 7.36 0.92
C SER A 34 -20.87 8.18 0.89
N PRO A 35 -20.46 8.79 2.01
CA PRO A 35 -19.13 9.38 2.10
C PRO A 35 -18.11 8.27 1.86
N GLN A 36 -17.31 8.39 0.80
CA GLN A 36 -16.05 7.69 0.70
C GLN A 36 -15.13 8.27 1.79
N THR A 37 -15.33 7.83 3.02
CA THR A 37 -14.44 8.15 4.13
C THR A 37 -13.11 7.42 3.90
N GLU A 38 -12.24 8.11 3.16
CA GLU A 38 -10.79 8.01 3.10
C GLU A 38 -10.15 6.62 3.32
N PRO A 39 -9.85 5.89 2.23
CA PRO A 39 -8.94 4.75 2.26
C PRO A 39 -7.60 5.09 2.95
N ALA A 40 -7.15 6.35 2.87
CA ALA A 40 -5.91 6.83 3.48
C ALA A 40 -5.88 6.68 5.01
N ALA A 41 -7.00 6.96 5.70
CA ALA A 41 -7.05 6.93 7.17
C ALA A 41 -6.94 5.49 7.71
N ASP A 42 -7.60 4.54 7.05
CA ASP A 42 -7.59 3.13 7.46
C ASP A 42 -6.32 2.40 7.04
N GLY A 43 -5.74 2.75 5.87
CA GLY A 43 -4.40 2.29 5.49
C GLY A 43 -3.34 2.70 6.52
N GLY A 44 -3.43 3.91 7.07
CA GLY A 44 -2.58 4.37 8.17
C GLY A 44 -2.72 3.53 9.46
N LYS A 45 -3.93 3.12 9.82
CA LYS A 45 -4.18 2.24 10.98
C LYS A 45 -3.66 0.82 10.73
N ALA A 46 -3.89 0.26 9.54
CA ALA A 46 -3.36 -1.05 9.14
C ALA A 46 -1.82 -1.07 9.17
N ARG A 47 -1.19 0.00 8.67
CA ARG A 47 0.27 0.19 8.72
C ARG A 47 0.80 0.16 10.14
N LYS A 48 0.22 0.96 11.05
CA LYS A 48 0.59 0.99 12.47
C LYS A 48 0.39 -0.38 13.13
N ALA A 49 -0.67 -1.10 12.78
CA ALA A 49 -0.93 -2.43 13.30
C ALA A 49 0.12 -3.45 12.84
N LEU A 50 0.50 -3.47 11.56
CA LEU A 50 1.56 -4.36 11.05
C LEU A 50 2.90 -4.06 11.71
N GLN A 51 3.25 -2.77 11.81
CA GLN A 51 4.48 -2.34 12.47
C GLN A 51 4.51 -2.78 13.94
N ARG A 52 3.38 -2.72 14.66
CA ARG A 52 3.27 -3.21 16.03
C ARG A 52 3.50 -4.72 16.13
N VAL A 53 2.92 -5.51 15.21
CA VAL A 53 3.08 -6.96 15.19
C VAL A 53 4.54 -7.33 14.96
N LEU A 54 5.18 -6.80 13.92
CA LEU A 54 6.58 -7.12 13.59
C LEU A 54 7.54 -6.71 14.71
N ARG A 55 7.43 -5.46 15.20
CA ARG A 55 8.30 -4.97 16.27
C ARG A 55 8.05 -5.69 17.59
N GLY A 56 6.80 -6.04 17.89
CA GLY A 56 6.47 -6.80 19.08
C GLY A 56 7.01 -8.22 19.03
N ALA A 57 6.94 -8.88 17.87
CA ALA A 57 7.56 -10.18 17.64
C ALA A 57 9.08 -10.13 17.85
N GLY A 58 9.76 -9.14 17.25
CA GLY A 58 11.20 -8.94 17.47
C GLY A 58 11.59 -8.54 18.90
N ALA A 59 10.60 -8.17 19.73
CA ALA A 59 10.77 -7.92 21.16
C ALA A 59 10.33 -9.10 22.04
N GLY A 60 10.02 -10.27 21.47
CA GLY A 60 9.57 -11.45 22.21
C GLY A 60 8.15 -11.36 22.76
N ARG A 61 7.34 -10.39 22.33
CA ARG A 61 6.02 -10.11 22.93
C ARG A 61 4.94 -10.99 22.32
N THR A 62 4.61 -12.10 22.96
CA THR A 62 3.56 -13.04 22.50
C THR A 62 2.16 -12.42 22.41
N LYS A 63 1.88 -11.31 23.11
CA LYS A 63 0.59 -10.58 23.00
C LYS A 63 0.25 -10.15 21.56
N VAL A 64 1.24 -9.95 20.69
CA VAL A 64 0.98 -9.59 19.28
C VAL A 64 0.36 -10.73 18.48
N CYS A 65 0.47 -11.98 18.95
CA CYS A 65 -0.13 -13.12 18.29
C CYS A 65 -1.67 -13.07 18.26
N ALA A 66 -2.31 -12.26 19.12
CA ALA A 66 -3.74 -11.98 19.03
C ALA A 66 -4.13 -11.25 17.73
N GLN A 67 -3.17 -10.64 17.04
CA GLN A 67 -3.35 -9.99 15.74
C GLN A 67 -2.89 -10.86 14.59
N VAL A 68 -2.51 -12.13 14.81
CA VAL A 68 -2.06 -13.05 13.76
C VAL A 68 -3.10 -14.15 13.61
N ALA A 69 -3.66 -14.31 12.42
CA ALA A 69 -4.60 -15.39 12.15
C ALA A 69 -3.89 -16.75 12.28
N PRO A 70 -4.51 -17.76 12.93
CA PRO A 70 -3.91 -19.09 13.05
C PRO A 70 -3.58 -19.75 11.71
N ALA A 71 -4.40 -19.50 10.68
CA ALA A 71 -4.16 -20.00 9.32
C ALA A 71 -2.87 -19.41 8.72
N PHE A 72 -2.70 -18.10 8.85
CA PHE A 72 -1.48 -17.41 8.41
C PHE A 72 -0.25 -17.94 9.14
N ALA A 73 -0.33 -18.10 10.46
CA ALA A 73 0.79 -18.61 11.25
C ALA A 73 1.25 -19.99 10.78
N ARG A 74 0.31 -20.90 10.52
CA ARG A 74 0.64 -22.24 10.01
C ARG A 74 1.25 -22.21 8.62
N ALA A 75 0.66 -21.42 7.72
CA ALA A 75 1.07 -21.38 6.32
C ALA A 75 2.39 -20.63 6.09
N ARG A 76 2.66 -19.57 6.86
CA ARG A 76 3.76 -18.64 6.60
C ARG A 76 4.86 -18.65 7.65
N LEU A 77 4.52 -19.02 8.89
CA LEU A 77 5.48 -19.08 10.00
C LEU A 77 5.89 -20.52 10.35
N GLY A 78 5.38 -21.53 9.63
CA GLY A 78 5.68 -22.94 9.87
C GLY A 78 5.08 -23.51 11.17
N GLY A 79 4.10 -22.83 11.78
CA GLY A 79 3.52 -23.30 13.04
C GLY A 79 2.62 -22.29 13.74
N THR A 80 2.88 -22.04 15.03
CA THR A 80 2.16 -21.02 15.80
C THR A 80 2.96 -19.72 15.83
N CYS A 81 2.27 -18.58 15.98
CA CYS A 81 2.94 -17.30 16.13
C CYS A 81 3.89 -17.26 17.35
N ALA A 82 3.52 -17.93 18.46
CA ALA A 82 4.39 -18.00 19.64
C ALA A 82 5.67 -18.81 19.36
N ALA A 83 5.57 -19.93 18.63
CA ALA A 83 6.72 -20.73 18.24
C ALA A 83 7.67 -19.94 17.32
N TRP A 84 7.11 -19.20 16.35
CA TRP A 84 7.91 -18.32 15.49
C TRP A 84 8.66 -17.24 16.29
N ILE A 85 7.99 -16.58 17.23
CA ILE A 85 8.65 -15.59 18.09
C ILE A 85 9.80 -16.24 18.89
N ALA A 86 9.59 -17.46 19.41
CA ALA A 86 10.59 -18.19 20.17
C ALA A 86 11.78 -18.66 19.30
N SER A 87 11.59 -18.85 18.00
CA SER A 87 12.65 -19.25 17.07
C SER A 87 13.47 -18.07 16.51
N LEU A 88 13.09 -16.82 16.81
CA LEU A 88 13.82 -15.66 16.32
C LEU A 88 15.21 -15.57 16.94
N THR A 89 16.23 -15.43 16.10
CA THR A 89 17.57 -15.09 16.57
C THR A 89 17.58 -13.67 17.16
N PRO A 90 18.54 -13.32 18.03
CA PRO A 90 18.70 -11.94 18.51
C PRO A 90 18.84 -10.93 17.37
N GLU A 91 19.51 -11.32 16.29
CA GLU A 91 19.71 -10.51 15.09
C GLU A 91 18.40 -10.27 14.33
N ASP A 92 17.62 -11.34 14.05
CA ASP A 92 16.31 -11.21 13.41
C ASP A 92 15.36 -10.38 14.28
N GLY A 93 15.42 -10.57 15.60
CA GLY A 93 14.67 -9.75 16.55
C GLY A 93 15.03 -8.26 16.43
N ALA A 94 16.31 -7.92 16.32
CA ALA A 94 16.76 -6.54 16.12
C ALA A 94 16.26 -5.97 14.78
N ARG A 95 16.38 -6.74 13.69
CA ARG A 95 15.90 -6.35 12.35
C ARG A 95 14.38 -6.08 12.34
N LEU A 96 13.60 -6.97 12.97
CA LEU A 96 12.15 -6.81 13.13
C LEU A 96 11.78 -5.58 13.98
N ARG A 97 12.54 -5.27 15.04
CA ARG A 97 12.31 -4.07 15.86
C ARG A 97 12.60 -2.77 15.10
N ALA A 98 13.57 -2.78 14.18
CA ALA A 98 13.96 -1.62 13.39
C ALA A 98 13.07 -1.36 12.17
N VAL A 99 12.16 -2.29 11.82
CA VAL A 99 11.35 -2.20 10.59
C VAL A 99 10.59 -0.88 10.48
N LYS A 100 10.57 -0.32 9.27
CA LYS A 100 9.75 0.83 8.88
C LYS A 100 8.74 0.38 7.83
N VAL A 101 7.48 0.33 8.20
CA VAL A 101 6.42 -0.06 7.25
C VAL A 101 6.07 1.16 6.40
N GLY A 102 6.02 1.02 5.07
CA GLY A 102 5.57 2.06 4.13
C GLY A 102 4.05 2.20 4.04
N PRO A 103 3.53 3.02 3.11
CA PRO A 103 2.10 3.04 2.80
C PRO A 103 1.65 1.68 2.22
N PRO A 104 0.45 1.19 2.56
CA PRO A 104 -0.09 -0.04 1.97
C PRO A 104 -0.70 0.18 0.59
N ALA A 105 -0.80 -0.90 -0.18
CA ALA A 105 -1.68 -1.00 -1.34
C ALA A 105 -3.09 -1.47 -0.91
N PRO A 106 -4.16 -0.97 -1.54
CA PRO A 106 -5.51 -1.46 -1.27
C PRO A 106 -5.65 -2.94 -1.67
N GLY A 107 -6.37 -3.71 -0.87
CA GLY A 107 -6.79 -5.06 -1.21
C GLY A 107 -8.06 -5.09 -2.04
N THR A 108 -8.53 -6.29 -2.40
CA THR A 108 -9.80 -6.48 -3.15
C THR A 108 -11.04 -6.13 -2.35
N ARG A 109 -10.91 -5.89 -1.04
CA ARG A 109 -11.99 -5.52 -0.13
C ARG A 109 -11.59 -4.23 0.58
N ALA A 110 -12.58 -3.37 0.85
CA ALA A 110 -12.36 -2.11 1.56
C ALA A 110 -11.75 -2.28 2.97
N ASP A 111 -11.96 -3.45 3.59
CA ASP A 111 -11.43 -3.81 4.92
C ASP A 111 -10.01 -4.42 4.87
N THR A 112 -9.36 -4.43 3.70
CA THR A 112 -8.13 -5.18 3.45
C THR A 112 -7.03 -4.30 2.87
N TRP A 113 -5.84 -4.38 3.46
CA TRP A 113 -4.63 -3.67 3.04
C TRP A 113 -3.48 -4.63 2.86
N ILE A 114 -2.66 -4.40 1.84
CA ILE A 114 -1.58 -5.29 1.44
C ILE A 114 -0.25 -4.54 1.57
N PHE A 115 0.76 -5.19 2.15
CA PHE A 115 2.13 -4.71 2.25
C PHE A 115 3.06 -5.75 1.65
N GLN A 116 3.94 -5.36 0.71
CA GLN A 116 4.98 -6.26 0.25
C GLN A 116 6.17 -6.20 1.21
N ALA A 117 6.81 -7.34 1.48
CA ALA A 117 7.99 -7.41 2.33
C ALA A 117 9.16 -6.59 1.77
N ALA A 118 9.25 -6.51 0.43
CA ALA A 118 10.23 -5.70 -0.29
C ALA A 118 10.04 -4.19 -0.07
N ASP A 119 8.80 -3.74 0.19
CA ASP A 119 8.47 -2.34 0.45
C ASP A 119 8.65 -1.96 1.92
N LEU A 120 8.95 -2.94 2.78
CA LEU A 120 9.28 -2.67 4.17
C LEU A 120 10.72 -2.17 4.25
N GLY A 121 10.91 -1.03 4.90
CA GLY A 121 12.23 -0.53 5.21
C GLY A 121 12.87 -1.43 6.27
N TRP A 122 14.00 -2.04 5.91
CA TRP A 122 14.82 -2.89 6.77
C TRP A 122 16.18 -2.23 7.04
N PRO A 123 16.28 -1.30 8.01
CA PRO A 123 17.52 -0.53 8.22
C PRO A 123 18.73 -1.39 8.60
N LEU A 124 18.47 -2.55 9.20
CA LEU A 124 19.48 -3.51 9.64
C LEU A 124 19.56 -4.73 8.71
N GLY A 125 19.01 -4.62 7.50
CA GLY A 125 18.80 -5.76 6.59
C GLY A 125 17.52 -6.54 6.90
N ALA A 126 17.00 -7.24 5.89
CA ALA A 126 15.81 -8.08 6.07
C ALA A 126 16.15 -9.25 7.01
N PRO A 127 15.23 -9.68 7.90
CA PRO A 127 15.43 -10.89 8.69
C PRO A 127 15.64 -12.10 7.77
N ALA A 128 16.40 -13.09 8.22
CA ALA A 128 16.65 -14.31 7.43
C ALA A 128 15.35 -15.08 7.14
N SER A 129 14.39 -14.97 8.06
CA SER A 129 13.02 -15.45 7.87
C SER A 129 12.06 -14.26 7.99
N PRO A 130 11.80 -13.51 6.90
CA PRO A 130 10.66 -12.62 6.88
C PRO A 130 9.40 -13.48 7.06
N ALA A 131 8.48 -13.04 7.91
CA ALA A 131 7.29 -13.81 8.25
C ALA A 131 6.42 -14.16 7.01
N ALA A 132 6.53 -13.39 5.92
CA ALA A 132 6.00 -13.69 4.60
C ALA A 132 6.60 -12.70 3.57
N ASP A 133 6.48 -13.02 2.28
CA ASP A 133 6.79 -12.08 1.17
C ASP A 133 5.75 -10.96 1.04
N ARG A 134 4.54 -11.21 1.55
CA ARG A 134 3.40 -10.30 1.52
C ARG A 134 2.59 -10.41 2.81
N TYR A 135 2.24 -9.27 3.39
CA TYR A 135 1.42 -9.16 4.58
C TYR A 135 0.04 -8.61 4.22
N VAL A 136 -1.01 -9.36 4.51
CA VAL A 136 -2.40 -8.92 4.27
C VAL A 136 -3.06 -8.59 5.59
N MET A 137 -3.29 -7.31 5.83
CA MET A 137 -3.96 -6.80 7.02
C MET A 137 -5.45 -6.66 6.74
N ARG A 138 -6.28 -7.34 7.53
CA ARG A 138 -7.74 -7.27 7.42
C ARG A 138 -8.38 -6.78 8.70
N LEU A 139 -9.32 -5.85 8.60
CA LEU A 139 -10.10 -5.39 9.74
C LEU A 139 -11.17 -6.43 10.08
N LYS A 140 -11.12 -6.99 11.30
CA LYS A 140 -12.13 -7.89 11.85
C LYS A 140 -12.70 -7.28 13.12
N GLY A 141 -13.96 -6.85 13.07
CA GLY A 141 -14.54 -6.01 14.11
C GLY A 141 -13.71 -4.72 14.28
N ALA A 142 -13.21 -4.47 15.49
CA ALA A 142 -12.36 -3.31 15.78
C ALA A 142 -10.84 -3.59 15.66
N ARG A 143 -10.42 -4.76 15.16
CA ARG A 143 -9.01 -5.18 15.18
C ARG A 143 -8.46 -5.52 13.81
N TRP A 144 -7.32 -4.90 13.49
CA TRP A 144 -6.51 -5.30 12.35
C TRP A 144 -5.77 -6.59 12.64
N THR A 145 -6.01 -7.59 11.77
CA THR A 145 -5.46 -8.94 11.88
C THR A 145 -4.63 -9.26 10.64
N LEU A 146 -3.45 -9.81 10.85
CA LEU A 146 -2.60 -10.37 9.81
C LEU A 146 -3.21 -11.68 9.31
N THR A 147 -3.48 -11.70 8.01
CA THR A 147 -4.15 -12.77 7.28
C THR A 147 -3.36 -13.07 6.01
N GLY A 148 -3.70 -14.16 5.33
CA GLY A 148 -3.04 -14.59 4.10
C GLY A 148 -2.87 -16.10 4.04
#